data_AF-A0A7K0XRD3-F1
#
_entry.id   AF-A0A7K0XRD3-F1
#
_cell.length_a   1.000
_cell.length_b   1.000
_cell.length_c   1.000
_cell.angle_alpha   90.00
_cell.angle_beta   90.00
_cell.angle_gamma   90.00
#
_symmetry.space_group_name_H-M   'P 1'
#
loop_
_entity.id
_entity.type
_entity.pdbx_description
1 polymer ?
#
loop_
_entity_poly.entity_id
_entity_poly.type
_entity_poly.pdbx_seq_one_letter_code
_entity_poly.pdbx_strand_id
1 'polypeptide(L)'
;PFDSWNALRGIRTLGVRVERSSRTALALARFLEAHPAVASVSYPGLDSHPQRGLAARQMSAGGGMLSFELRDADRAHGVLEALQLVRVATSLGGPDTLMCHPASTTHAGLAADLQQSIGVTAGLLRVSVGLEHLDDLVLDLQTALA
;
A
#
# COMPACT_ATOMS: atom_id res chain seq x y z
N PRO A 1 0.57 17.03 -25.94
CA PRO A 1 1.18 15.93 -26.75
C PRO A 1 2.24 15.12 -25.99
N PHE A 2 3.11 15.76 -25.20
CA PHE A 2 4.19 15.09 -24.46
C PHE A 2 3.69 14.10 -23.39
N ASP A 3 2.65 14.44 -22.63
CA ASP A 3 2.09 13.52 -21.63
C ASP A 3 1.48 12.28 -22.27
N SER A 4 0.78 12.44 -23.39
CA SER A 4 0.23 11.34 -24.18
C SER A 4 1.33 10.40 -24.69
N TRP A 5 2.47 10.95 -25.10
CA TRP A 5 3.64 10.17 -25.52
C TRP A 5 4.24 9.38 -24.35
N ASN A 6 4.40 10.01 -23.18
CA ASN A 6 4.90 9.36 -21.98
C ASN A 6 3.95 8.25 -21.47
N ALA A 7 2.64 8.49 -21.52
CA ALA A 7 1.64 7.48 -21.20
C ALA A 7 1.73 6.27 -22.15
N LEU A 8 1.84 6.52 -23.47
CA LEU A 8 2.00 5.45 -24.46
C LEU A 8 3.29 4.66 -24.25
N ARG A 9 4.39 5.33 -23.88
CA ARG A 9 5.63 4.66 -23.47
C ARG A 9 5.42 3.77 -22.26
N GLY A 10 4.70 4.25 -21.24
CA GLY A 10 4.39 3.49 -20.02
C GLY A 10 3.48 2.27 -20.26
N ILE A 11 2.53 2.36 -21.18
CA ILE A 11 1.61 1.26 -21.52
C ILE A 11 2.36 0.02 -22.03
N ARG A 12 3.46 0.21 -22.77
CA ARG A 12 4.26 -0.89 -23.32
C ARG A 12 4.81 -1.85 -22.26
N THR A 13 4.96 -1.40 -21.02
CA THR A 13 5.42 -2.22 -19.89
C THR A 13 4.34 -2.46 -18.84
N LEU A 14 3.08 -2.09 -19.11
CA LEU A 14 2.01 -2.15 -18.11
C LEU A 14 1.79 -3.56 -17.57
N GLY A 15 1.70 -4.57 -18.45
CA GLY A 15 1.45 -5.96 -18.04
C GLY A 15 2.49 -6.48 -17.05
N VAL A 16 3.78 -6.38 -17.40
CA VAL A 16 4.87 -6.85 -16.54
C VAL A 16 4.98 -6.08 -15.23
N ARG A 17 4.67 -4.78 -15.23
CA ARG A 17 4.69 -3.95 -14.01
C ARG A 17 3.55 -4.32 -13.06
N VAL A 18 2.33 -4.46 -13.58
CA VAL A 18 1.15 -4.80 -12.78
C VAL A 18 1.26 -6.22 -12.22
N GLU A 19 1.78 -7.17 -13.01
CA GLU A 19 2.03 -8.53 -12.53
C GLU A 19 3.04 -8.54 -11.38
N ARG A 20 4.19 -7.87 -11.56
CA ARG A 20 5.23 -7.77 -10.54
C ARG A 20 4.71 -7.11 -9.27
N SER A 21 4.11 -5.93 -9.37
CA SER A 21 3.62 -5.19 -8.19
C SER A 21 2.50 -5.94 -7.47
N SER A 22 1.60 -6.62 -8.20
CA SER A 22 0.53 -7.41 -7.58
C SER A 22 1.08 -8.61 -6.80
N ARG A 23 2.06 -9.32 -7.37
CA ARG A 23 2.70 -10.45 -6.67
C ARG A 23 3.45 -9.98 -5.42
N THR A 24 4.21 -8.88 -5.54
CA THR A 24 4.94 -8.30 -4.40
C THR A 24 3.96 -7.81 -3.33
N ALA A 25 2.86 -7.15 -3.70
CA ALA A 25 1.84 -6.66 -2.78
C ALA A 25 1.18 -7.79 -1.98
N LEU A 26 0.84 -8.92 -2.61
CA LEU A 26 0.29 -10.07 -1.87
C LEU A 26 1.29 -10.61 -0.86
N ALA A 27 2.56 -10.74 -1.23
CA ALA A 27 3.60 -11.24 -0.31
C ALA A 27 3.83 -10.27 0.85
N LEU A 28 3.89 -8.97 0.56
CA LEU A 28 4.06 -7.93 1.56
C LEU A 28 2.84 -7.81 2.49
N ALA A 29 1.62 -7.96 1.95
CA ALA A 29 0.39 -7.98 2.73
C ALA A 29 0.39 -9.14 3.74
N ARG A 30 0.87 -10.32 3.36
CA ARG A 30 1.02 -11.48 4.27
C ARG A 30 2.06 -11.23 5.36
N PHE A 31 3.19 -10.62 5.00
CA PHE A 31 4.21 -10.22 5.97
C PHE A 31 3.62 -9.25 7.01
N LEU A 32 2.94 -8.21 6.55
CA LEU A 32 2.29 -7.21 7.41
C LEU A 32 1.21 -7.84 8.29
N GLU A 33 0.40 -8.76 7.75
CA GLU A 33 -0.68 -9.43 8.50
C GLU A 33 -0.15 -10.27 9.67
N ALA A 34 1.07 -10.80 9.54
CA ALA A 34 1.74 -11.55 10.60
C ALA A 34 2.53 -10.66 11.59
N HIS A 35 2.70 -9.37 11.32
CA HIS A 35 3.58 -8.49 12.10
C HIS A 35 2.91 -8.03 13.41
N PRO A 36 3.59 -8.11 14.58
CA PRO A 36 2.96 -7.80 15.87
C PRO A 36 2.50 -6.34 16.02
N ALA A 37 3.19 -5.39 15.38
CA ALA A 37 2.80 -3.97 15.39
C ALA A 37 1.56 -3.65 14.53
N VAL A 38 1.13 -4.59 13.67
CA VAL A 38 0.01 -4.41 12.74
C VAL A 38 -1.25 -5.03 13.34
N ALA A 39 -2.34 -4.26 13.32
CA ALA A 39 -3.65 -4.66 13.82
C ALA A 39 -4.47 -5.38 12.75
N SER A 40 -4.45 -4.90 11.51
CA SER A 40 -5.16 -5.49 10.38
C SER A 40 -4.54 -5.06 9.05
N VAL A 41 -4.80 -5.83 7.99
CA VAL A 41 -4.36 -5.54 6.62
C VAL A 41 -5.57 -5.62 5.68
N SER A 42 -5.70 -4.64 4.79
CA SER A 42 -6.68 -4.63 3.70
C SER A 42 -5.98 -4.89 2.38
N TYR A 43 -6.15 -6.10 1.86
CA TYR A 43 -5.67 -6.48 0.54
C TYR A 43 -6.60 -7.54 -0.09
N PRO A 44 -7.14 -7.34 -1.30
CA PRO A 44 -8.14 -8.25 -1.90
C PRO A 44 -7.71 -9.71 -2.04
N GLY A 45 -6.40 -9.99 -2.10
CA GLY A 45 -5.84 -11.33 -2.21
C GLY A 45 -5.61 -12.07 -0.90
N LEU A 46 -5.82 -11.44 0.27
CA LEU A 46 -5.69 -12.09 1.57
C LEU A 46 -6.95 -12.89 1.92
N ASP A 47 -6.75 -14.03 2.59
CA ASP A 47 -7.86 -14.90 3.05
C ASP A 47 -8.75 -14.20 4.08
N SER A 48 -8.20 -13.26 4.84
CA SER A 48 -8.92 -12.39 5.79
C SER A 48 -9.78 -11.31 5.12
N HIS A 49 -9.59 -11.02 3.84
CA HIS A 49 -10.29 -9.93 3.17
C HIS A 49 -11.77 -10.31 2.94
N PRO A 50 -12.74 -9.49 3.40
CA PRO A 50 -14.16 -9.87 3.44
C PRO A 50 -14.75 -10.14 2.05
N GLN A 51 -14.17 -9.52 1.01
CA GLN A 51 -14.62 -9.68 -0.37
C GLN A 51 -13.64 -10.49 -1.23
N ARG A 52 -12.74 -11.30 -0.63
CA ARG A 52 -11.79 -12.13 -1.40
C ARG A 52 -12.49 -12.99 -2.45
N GLY A 53 -13.61 -13.62 -2.10
CA GLY A 53 -14.38 -14.45 -3.03
C GLY A 53 -14.92 -13.68 -4.24
N LEU A 54 -15.28 -12.41 -4.06
CA LEU A 54 -15.66 -11.52 -5.17
C LEU A 54 -14.43 -11.11 -5.97
N ALA A 55 -13.35 -10.70 -5.31
CA ALA A 55 -12.09 -10.33 -5.95
C ALA A 55 -11.57 -11.45 -6.86
N ALA A 56 -11.56 -12.70 -6.38
CA ALA A 56 -11.13 -13.87 -7.15
C ALA A 56 -12.01 -14.16 -8.39
N ARG A 57 -13.28 -13.72 -8.40
CA ARG A 57 -14.17 -13.90 -9.56
C ARG A 57 -14.00 -12.83 -10.64
N GLN A 58 -13.57 -11.62 -10.26
CA GLN A 58 -13.57 -10.45 -11.16
C GLN A 58 -12.19 -9.84 -11.42
N MET A 59 -11.15 -10.26 -10.68
CA MET A 59 -9.80 -9.73 -10.76
C MET A 59 -8.81 -10.86 -11.06
N SER A 60 -7.84 -10.62 -11.94
CA SER A 60 -6.76 -11.59 -12.19
C SER A 60 -5.71 -11.62 -11.06
N ALA A 61 -5.62 -10.54 -10.27
CA ALA A 61 -4.76 -10.41 -9.09
C ALA A 61 -5.29 -9.29 -8.18
N GLY A 62 -4.81 -9.19 -6.94
CA GLY A 62 -5.25 -8.19 -5.97
C GLY A 62 -4.77 -6.75 -6.24
N GLY A 63 -3.94 -6.53 -7.27
CA GLY A 63 -3.34 -5.23 -7.58
C GLY A 63 -2.12 -4.91 -6.70
N GLY A 64 -1.49 -3.76 -6.98
CA GLY A 64 -0.31 -3.27 -6.25
C GLY A 64 -0.62 -2.35 -5.07
N MET A 65 -1.89 -2.24 -4.66
CA MET A 65 -2.31 -1.37 -3.54
C MET A 65 -2.67 -2.22 -2.33
N LEU A 66 -2.20 -1.83 -1.16
CA LEU A 66 -2.64 -2.36 0.13
C LEU A 66 -2.70 -1.23 1.16
N SER A 67 -3.43 -1.46 2.24
CA SER A 67 -3.36 -0.63 3.44
C SER A 67 -3.32 -1.50 4.68
N PHE A 68 -2.77 -0.97 5.77
CA PHE A 68 -2.75 -1.66 7.04
C PHE A 68 -2.93 -0.69 8.19
N GLU A 69 -3.47 -1.20 9.28
CA GLU A 69 -3.73 -0.47 10.51
C GLU A 69 -2.63 -0.80 11.53
N LEU A 70 -2.01 0.22 12.12
CA LEU A 70 -1.13 0.01 13.27
C LEU A 70 -1.93 -0.24 14.55
N ARG A 71 -1.40 -1.08 15.45
CA ARG A 71 -1.96 -1.22 16.80
C ARG A 71 -1.83 0.05 17.63
N ASP A 72 -0.75 0.77 17.42
CA ASP A 72 -0.47 2.05 18.04
C ASP A 72 -0.47 3.14 16.95
N ALA A 73 -1.55 3.92 16.91
CA ALA A 73 -1.75 4.96 15.91
C ALA A 73 -0.73 6.11 16.04
N ASP A 74 -0.23 6.38 17.24
CA ASP A 74 0.73 7.46 17.47
C ASP A 74 2.08 7.18 16.79
N ARG A 75 2.37 5.90 16.50
CA ARG A 75 3.57 5.49 15.75
C ARG A 75 3.48 5.73 14.24
N ALA A 76 2.31 6.07 13.68
CA ALA A 76 2.12 6.12 12.22
C ALA A 76 3.12 7.04 11.51
N HIS A 77 3.39 8.23 12.06
CA HIS A 77 4.36 9.15 11.49
C HIS A 77 5.80 8.67 11.72
N GLY A 78 6.13 8.13 12.90
CA GLY A 78 7.45 7.58 13.18
C GLY A 78 7.83 6.41 12.27
N VAL A 79 6.86 5.55 11.92
CA VAL A 79 7.07 4.49 10.92
C VAL A 79 7.43 5.09 9.57
N LEU A 80 6.72 6.13 9.11
CA LEU A 80 7.02 6.79 7.84
C LEU A 80 8.40 7.46 7.84
N GLU A 81 8.80 8.07 8.94
CA GLU A 81 10.10 8.74 9.11
C GLU A 81 11.27 7.75 9.14
N ALA A 82 11.02 6.50 9.56
CA ALA A 82 12.05 5.46 9.65
C ALA A 82 12.37 4.78 8.30
N LEU A 83 11.49 4.88 7.30
CA LEU A 83 11.68 4.25 5.99
C LEU A 83 12.91 4.80 5.26
N GLN A 84 13.71 3.90 4.68
CA GLN A 84 14.91 4.24 3.90
C GLN A 84 14.77 3.90 2.42
N LEU A 85 13.97 2.91 2.07
CA LEU A 85 13.71 2.50 0.68
C LEU A 85 12.36 3.01 0.19
N VAL A 86 11.29 2.74 0.95
CA VAL A 86 9.93 3.17 0.61
C VAL A 86 9.82 4.68 0.75
N ARG A 87 9.31 5.34 -0.29
CA ARG A 87 9.23 6.81 -0.32
C ARG A 87 7.91 7.31 0.26
N VAL A 88 7.99 8.31 1.13
CA VAL A 88 6.79 8.98 1.66
C VAL A 88 6.21 9.92 0.61
N ALA A 89 5.10 9.53 -0.04
CA ALA A 89 4.45 10.33 -1.08
C ALA A 89 2.98 9.92 -1.29
N THR A 90 2.17 10.84 -1.80
CA THR A 90 0.71 10.68 -1.92
C THR A 90 0.24 9.98 -3.21
N SER A 91 1.07 9.94 -4.25
CA SER A 91 0.74 9.29 -5.52
C SER A 91 0.77 7.76 -5.43
N LEU A 92 0.54 7.06 -6.55
CA LEU A 92 0.50 5.59 -6.63
C LEU A 92 0.74 5.05 -8.05
N GLY A 93 1.00 3.74 -8.15
CA GLY A 93 1.09 3.00 -9.43
C GLY A 93 2.39 3.20 -10.21
N GLY A 94 3.36 3.89 -9.61
CA GLY A 94 4.70 4.07 -10.16
C GLY A 94 5.60 2.83 -9.98
N PRO A 95 6.84 2.88 -10.50
CA PRO A 95 7.81 1.82 -10.30
C PRO A 95 8.42 1.80 -8.89
N ASP A 96 8.38 2.93 -8.18
CA ASP A 96 8.86 3.06 -6.81
C ASP A 96 7.71 2.74 -5.83
N THR A 97 8.03 2.07 -4.73
CA THR A 97 7.10 1.85 -3.63
C THR A 97 6.90 3.15 -2.86
N LEU A 98 5.63 3.55 -2.74
CA LEU A 98 5.22 4.77 -2.04
C LEU A 98 4.34 4.44 -0.85
N MET A 99 4.49 5.19 0.24
CA MET A 99 3.66 5.05 1.42
C MET A 99 3.20 6.41 1.94
N CYS A 100 1.99 6.47 2.50
CA CYS A 100 1.48 7.69 3.10
C CYS A 100 0.50 7.39 4.24
N HIS A 101 0.32 8.37 5.13
CA HIS A 101 -0.74 8.41 6.14
C HIS A 101 -1.98 9.15 5.58
N PRO A 102 -3.05 8.44 5.17
CA PRO A 102 -4.15 9.06 4.43
C PRO A 102 -4.87 10.17 5.19
N ALA A 103 -5.08 10.03 6.49
CA ALA A 103 -5.83 10.98 7.32
C ALA A 103 -5.17 12.39 7.36
N SER A 104 -3.84 12.47 7.36
CA SER A 104 -3.11 13.76 7.32
C SER A 104 -2.69 14.20 5.92
N THR A 105 -2.98 13.40 4.87
CA THR A 105 -2.54 13.70 3.50
C THR A 105 -3.70 13.65 2.50
N THR A 106 -3.86 12.52 1.79
CA THR A 106 -4.81 12.36 0.68
C THR A 106 -6.27 12.57 1.06
N HIS A 107 -6.62 12.42 2.35
CA HIS A 107 -7.98 12.57 2.87
C HIS A 107 -8.10 13.71 3.89
N ALA A 108 -7.07 14.55 4.04
CA ALA A 108 -7.04 15.64 5.03
C ALA A 108 -8.15 16.69 4.85
N GLY A 109 -8.75 16.78 3.66
CA GLY A 109 -9.88 17.68 3.39
C GLY A 109 -11.23 17.18 3.92
N LEU A 110 -11.31 15.95 4.44
CA LEU A 110 -12.52 15.40 5.05
C LEU A 110 -12.57 15.73 6.55
N ALA A 111 -13.77 15.95 7.07
CA ALA A 111 -13.97 16.05 8.51
C ALA A 111 -13.58 14.74 9.22
N ALA A 112 -13.09 14.85 10.46
CA ALA A 112 -12.52 13.71 11.19
C ALA A 112 -13.53 12.57 11.44
N ASP A 113 -14.79 12.90 11.70
CA ASP A 113 -15.89 11.96 11.84
C ASP A 113 -16.15 11.20 10.53
N LEU A 114 -16.10 11.90 9.39
CA LEU A 114 -16.24 11.28 8.08
C LEU A 114 -15.05 10.36 7.77
N GLN A 115 -13.81 10.80 8.04
CA GLN A 115 -12.62 9.96 7.90
C GLN A 115 -12.77 8.64 8.67
N GLN A 116 -13.14 8.73 9.95
CA GLN A 116 -13.37 7.55 10.78
C GLN A 116 -14.48 6.65 10.22
N SER A 117 -15.58 7.23 9.74
CA SER A 117 -16.73 6.46 9.21
C SER A 117 -16.38 5.61 7.98
N ILE A 118 -15.39 6.05 7.18
CA ILE A 118 -14.92 5.34 5.99
C ILE A 118 -13.66 4.49 6.25
N GLY A 119 -13.26 4.34 7.51
CA GLY A 119 -12.09 3.55 7.91
C GLY A 119 -10.75 4.23 7.67
N VAL A 120 -10.72 5.55 7.44
CA VAL A 120 -9.49 6.36 7.43
C VAL A 120 -9.21 6.82 8.85
N THR A 121 -8.48 5.98 9.59
CA THR A 121 -8.08 6.25 10.98
C THR A 121 -6.72 6.97 11.04
N ALA A 122 -6.32 7.37 12.26
CA ALA A 122 -4.97 7.88 12.52
C ALA A 122 -3.87 6.80 12.50
N GLY A 123 -4.24 5.51 12.54
CA GLY A 123 -3.30 4.39 12.46
C GLY A 123 -3.15 3.81 11.04
N LEU A 124 -3.96 4.30 10.09
CA LEU A 124 -4.00 3.76 8.74
C LEU A 124 -2.80 4.22 7.92
N LEU A 125 -2.09 3.26 7.33
CA LEU A 125 -1.03 3.52 6.36
C LEU A 125 -1.36 2.85 5.03
N ARG A 126 -1.20 3.58 3.93
CA ARG A 126 -1.47 3.08 2.56
C ARG A 126 -0.16 2.90 1.82
N VAL A 127 0.02 1.74 1.21
CA VAL A 127 1.19 1.40 0.39
C VAL A 127 0.79 1.21 -1.07
N SER A 128 1.49 1.89 -1.96
CA SER A 128 1.51 1.63 -3.39
C SER A 128 2.79 0.88 -3.71
N VAL A 129 2.71 -0.43 -3.89
CA VAL A 129 3.86 -1.32 -4.10
C VAL A 129 4.42 -1.14 -5.52
N GLY A 130 5.72 -0.88 -5.57
CA GLY A 130 6.51 -0.72 -6.79
C GLY A 130 7.05 -2.03 -7.34
N LEU A 131 8.27 -1.97 -7.89
CA LEU A 131 8.92 -3.06 -8.62
C LEU A 131 10.19 -3.58 -7.93
N GLU A 132 10.53 -3.05 -6.75
CA GLU A 132 11.69 -3.43 -5.96
C GLU A 132 11.71 -4.93 -5.61
N HIS A 133 12.84 -5.39 -5.08
CA HIS A 133 12.91 -6.74 -4.54
C HIS A 133 12.05 -6.86 -3.28
N LEU A 134 11.35 -7.99 -3.12
CA LEU A 134 10.47 -8.20 -1.97
C LEU A 134 11.27 -8.12 -0.67
N ASP A 135 12.44 -8.76 -0.63
CA ASP A 135 13.26 -8.83 0.58
C ASP A 135 13.73 -7.45 1.06
N ASP A 136 14.04 -6.54 0.13
CA ASP A 136 14.44 -5.18 0.46
C ASP A 136 13.27 -4.39 1.06
N LEU A 137 12.06 -4.54 0.50
CA LEU A 137 10.84 -3.92 1.02
C LEU A 137 10.46 -4.48 2.40
N VAL A 138 10.59 -5.79 2.60
CA VAL A 138 10.34 -6.44 3.89
C VAL A 138 11.34 -5.95 4.93
N LEU A 139 12.63 -5.86 4.59
CA LEU A 139 13.65 -5.36 5.51
C LEU A 139 13.40 -3.90 5.92
N ASP A 140 13.06 -3.05 4.96
CA ASP A 140 12.76 -1.63 5.21
C ASP A 140 11.57 -1.48 6.16
N LEU A 141 10.46 -2.18 5.86
CA LEU A 141 9.26 -2.15 6.71
C LEU A 141 9.46 -2.82 8.06
N GLN A 142 10.20 -3.93 8.14
CA GLN A 142 10.53 -4.59 9.41
C GLN A 142 11.32 -3.65 10.32
N THR A 143 12.27 -2.90 9.77
CA THR A 143 13.06 -1.92 10.52
C THR A 143 12.20 -0.75 10.98
N ALA A 144 11.35 -0.22 10.09
CA ALA A 144 10.47 0.90 10.39
C ALA A 144 9.36 0.57 11.41
N LEU A 145 8.93 -0.69 11.47
CA LEU A 145 7.88 -1.18 12.38
C LEU A 145 8.40 -1.65 13.75
N ALA A 146 9.71 -1.81 13.93
CA ALA A 146 10.32 -2.18 15.21
C ALA A 146 10.08 -1.08 16.25
#